data_AF-A0A239RDR0-F1
#
_entry.id   AF-A0A239RDR0-F1
#
_cell.length_a   1.000
_cell.length_b   1.000
_cell.length_c   1.000
_cell.angle_alpha   90.00
_cell.angle_beta   90.00
_cell.angle_gamma   90.00
#
_symmetry.space_group_name_H-M   'P 1'
#
loop_
_entity.id
_entity.type
_entity.pdbx_description
1 polymer ?
#
loop_
_entity_poly.entity_id
_entity_poly.type
_entity_poly.pdbx_seq_one_letter_code
_entity_poly.pdbx_strand_id
1 'polypeptide(L)'
;MGSPSEEKLKIIEVMNQTLNNIDKRRRELNANLDMEEDENQVAEIKKELGQLESQATAVKGARDEFEQQYAKLKTEEEKKKFEHIVKMAIIVGMTSESIRIAWEKEKQVEADREAQRLEKEALRKERYEKAIDRIFETMTLRYVTREMIDEIKDNKKFKEMAEEDPDRLNREELARKDEYTAMMARTFVRHRMSLTGDFNKDQEQLKEAYEKETGYEKAIPLMKKFIEGDLEKYGTEEDKKFIKDLYKDVVEISAITRKLRNEFIAGESDFFKGNGFTKEIYEKEKSIYDRLYMYKEKVNAQNLEFAEKGEMDKMADRMNIYNPIVVFEGNIKTTYLEDEDQYKANEFRKETEMWKVYQKLPDGSAAQVKHVTEKANNEMRAWSKIQRMTKMAMIEGKGSLSSCMYEWAKNKSQNSLEKVVNKKKLETKDRDELKENFAAIVFNQLVYNEQKGTDLDKPFSEMVFRKYNKPAELDEIGRKFAATPTFEAVYKKYMKGGNYKDKCIRFLAEDVEKQLALELVSKKDDLLAEMLQANMNLSRSKSVALRRNDTIKKPDKSKNNTKNKSKNNTKKNSKNNSKNNNSKKSALERQTTVAEKERVRSQSIMPS
;
A
#
# COMPACT_ATOMS: atom_id res chain seq x y z
N MET A 1 -34.04 65.06 -60.53
CA MET A 1 -35.14 64.74 -59.61
C MET A 1 -36.33 64.34 -60.48
N GLY A 2 -36.91 63.17 -60.23
CA GLY A 2 -38.03 62.66 -61.04
C GLY A 2 -39.30 63.48 -60.78
N SER A 3 -40.30 63.37 -61.65
CA SER A 3 -41.58 64.03 -61.38
C SER A 3 -42.26 63.37 -60.16
N PRO A 4 -43.08 64.09 -59.36
CA PRO A 4 -43.83 63.51 -58.24
C PRO A 4 -44.67 62.28 -58.63
N SER A 5 -45.11 62.20 -59.90
CA SER A 5 -45.82 61.03 -60.43
C SER A 5 -44.92 59.80 -60.56
N GLU A 6 -43.64 59.97 -60.89
CA GLU A 6 -42.65 58.89 -60.95
C GLU A 6 -42.25 58.42 -59.55
N GLU A 7 -42.21 59.32 -58.58
CA GLU A 7 -41.84 59.01 -57.19
C GLU A 7 -42.99 58.32 -56.42
N LYS A 8 -44.25 58.71 -56.66
CA LYS A 8 -45.44 57.96 -56.22
C LYS A 8 -45.40 56.52 -56.70
N LEU A 9 -45.11 56.32 -57.98
CA LEU A 9 -45.03 54.99 -58.59
C LEU A 9 -43.95 54.14 -57.93
N LYS A 10 -42.80 54.72 -57.59
CA LYS A 10 -41.73 54.01 -56.86
C LYS A 10 -42.14 53.57 -55.45
N ILE A 11 -42.91 54.37 -54.71
CA ILE A 11 -43.36 54.00 -53.36
C ILE A 11 -44.38 52.87 -53.42
N ILE A 12 -45.34 52.96 -54.36
CA ILE A 12 -46.30 51.89 -54.63
C ILE A 12 -45.58 50.63 -55.13
N GLU A 13 -44.55 50.78 -55.97
CA GLU A 13 -43.72 49.69 -56.44
C GLU A 13 -42.99 49.00 -55.29
N VAL A 14 -42.42 49.75 -54.34
CA VAL A 14 -41.80 49.18 -53.14
C VAL A 14 -42.82 48.44 -52.28
N MET A 15 -44.02 49.03 -52.04
CA MET A 15 -45.08 48.34 -51.30
C MET A 15 -45.55 47.05 -52.01
N ASN A 16 -45.66 47.09 -53.34
CA ASN A 16 -46.02 45.92 -54.15
C ASN A 16 -44.89 44.87 -54.18
N GLN A 17 -43.62 45.28 -54.19
CA GLN A 17 -42.48 44.37 -54.05
C GLN A 17 -42.49 43.71 -52.66
N THR A 18 -42.80 44.47 -51.60
CA THR A 18 -42.97 43.92 -50.25
C THR A 18 -44.11 42.90 -50.20
N LEU A 19 -45.27 43.21 -50.80
CA LEU A 19 -46.38 42.26 -50.91
C LEU A 19 -46.00 41.01 -51.70
N ASN A 20 -45.30 41.16 -52.83
CA ASN A 20 -44.82 40.03 -53.63
C ASN A 20 -43.82 39.16 -52.88
N ASN A 21 -42.93 39.76 -52.08
CA ASN A 21 -41.97 39.03 -51.26
C ASN A 21 -42.68 38.27 -50.13
N ILE A 22 -43.65 38.90 -49.47
CA ILE A 22 -44.51 38.24 -48.47
C ILE A 22 -45.25 37.06 -49.11
N ASP A 23 -45.86 37.24 -50.28
CA ASP A 23 -46.60 36.18 -50.98
C ASP A 23 -45.68 35.04 -51.44
N LYS A 24 -44.47 35.35 -51.92
CA LYS A 24 -43.47 34.33 -52.26
C LYS A 24 -43.09 33.51 -51.02
N ARG A 25 -42.82 34.18 -49.89
CA ARG A 25 -42.48 33.50 -48.64
C ARG A 25 -43.64 32.68 -48.08
N ARG A 26 -44.88 33.16 -48.19
CA ARG A 26 -46.09 32.39 -47.85
C ARG A 26 -46.21 31.11 -48.68
N ARG A 27 -45.90 31.16 -49.98
CA ARG A 27 -45.91 29.97 -50.85
C ARG A 27 -44.84 28.96 -50.44
N GLU A 28 -43.64 29.42 -50.12
CA GLU A 28 -42.56 28.56 -49.62
C GLU A 28 -42.94 27.88 -48.29
N LEU A 29 -43.48 28.65 -47.33
CA LEU A 29 -43.91 28.12 -46.03
C LEU A 29 -45.11 27.18 -46.13
N ASN A 30 -46.09 27.46 -47.01
CA ASN A 30 -47.19 26.53 -47.28
C ASN A 30 -46.69 25.22 -47.90
N ALA A 31 -45.75 25.29 -48.84
CA ALA A 31 -45.15 24.09 -49.43
C ALA A 31 -44.37 23.27 -48.39
N ASN A 32 -43.66 23.93 -47.48
CA ASN A 32 -42.98 23.25 -46.37
C ASN A 32 -43.98 22.66 -45.36
N LEU A 33 -45.09 23.36 -45.07
CA LEU A 33 -46.16 22.85 -44.19
C LEU A 33 -46.76 21.55 -44.72
N ASP A 34 -46.91 21.43 -46.04
CA ASP A 34 -47.43 20.23 -46.70
C ASP A 34 -46.43 19.05 -46.70
N MET A 35 -45.15 19.31 -46.39
CA MET A 35 -44.07 18.32 -46.39
C MET A 35 -43.54 17.97 -44.99
N GLU A 36 -43.92 18.71 -43.96
CA GLU A 36 -43.38 18.57 -42.60
C GLU A 36 -44.24 17.65 -41.72
N GLU A 37 -43.62 16.64 -41.11
CA GLU A 37 -44.30 15.62 -40.29
C GLU A 37 -44.19 15.90 -38.77
N ASP A 38 -43.28 16.80 -38.36
CA ASP A 38 -43.08 17.20 -36.96
C ASP A 38 -44.15 18.21 -36.50
N GLU A 39 -44.98 17.83 -35.53
CA GLU A 39 -46.08 18.65 -35.00
C GLU A 39 -45.62 20.02 -34.45
N ASN A 40 -44.41 20.10 -33.88
CA ASN A 40 -43.89 21.36 -33.35
C ASN A 40 -43.49 22.32 -34.48
N GLN A 41 -42.87 21.80 -35.54
CA GLN A 41 -42.50 22.59 -36.71
C GLN A 41 -43.72 23.02 -37.51
N VAL A 42 -44.74 22.16 -37.63
CA VAL A 42 -46.04 22.50 -38.21
C VAL A 42 -46.71 23.65 -37.46
N ALA A 43 -46.66 23.66 -36.13
CA ALA A 43 -47.22 24.75 -35.32
C ALA A 43 -46.46 26.07 -35.51
N GLU A 44 -45.12 26.03 -35.59
CA GLU A 44 -44.29 27.21 -35.87
C GLU A 44 -44.56 27.79 -37.27
N ILE A 45 -44.62 26.94 -38.30
CA ILE A 45 -44.91 27.37 -39.68
C ILE A 45 -46.29 28.02 -39.77
N LYS A 46 -47.32 27.46 -39.12
CA LYS A 46 -48.67 28.07 -39.07
C LYS A 46 -48.67 29.44 -38.40
N LYS A 47 -47.90 29.60 -37.31
CA LYS A 47 -47.76 30.88 -36.61
C LYS A 47 -47.07 31.93 -37.49
N GLU A 48 -46.02 31.55 -38.21
CA GLU A 48 -45.32 32.44 -39.15
C GLU A 48 -46.22 32.83 -40.34
N LEU A 49 -47.00 31.90 -40.89
CA LEU A 49 -48.00 32.18 -41.94
C LEU A 49 -49.06 33.19 -41.48
N GLY A 50 -49.56 33.06 -40.25
CA GLY A 50 -50.52 34.01 -39.67
C GLY A 50 -49.92 35.41 -39.48
N GLN A 51 -48.64 35.51 -39.12
CA GLN A 51 -47.93 36.79 -39.01
C GLN A 51 -47.73 37.45 -40.38
N LEU A 52 -47.34 36.68 -41.40
CA LEU A 52 -47.18 37.16 -42.78
C LEU A 52 -48.51 37.64 -43.38
N GLU A 53 -49.64 36.99 -43.05
CA GLU A 53 -50.96 37.43 -43.50
C GLU A 53 -51.41 38.75 -42.86
N SER A 54 -51.15 38.92 -41.56
CA SER A 54 -51.37 40.19 -40.86
C SER A 54 -50.53 41.31 -41.46
N GLN A 55 -49.25 41.05 -41.73
CA GLN A 55 -48.35 42.01 -42.38
C GLN A 55 -48.81 42.36 -43.81
N ALA A 56 -49.23 41.39 -44.62
CA ALA A 56 -49.77 41.64 -45.95
C ALA A 56 -51.02 42.52 -45.91
N THR A 57 -51.90 42.29 -44.92
CA THR A 57 -53.13 43.08 -44.74
C THR A 57 -52.82 44.50 -44.32
N ALA A 58 -51.88 44.69 -43.39
CA ALA A 58 -51.43 46.01 -42.96
C ALA A 58 -50.75 46.79 -44.10
N VAL A 59 -49.90 46.15 -44.91
CA VAL A 59 -49.24 46.79 -46.06
C VAL A 59 -50.25 47.15 -47.16
N LYS A 60 -51.25 46.30 -47.42
CA LYS A 60 -52.35 46.62 -48.35
C LYS A 60 -53.18 47.81 -47.85
N GLY A 61 -53.58 47.81 -46.58
CA GLY A 61 -54.31 48.92 -45.97
C GLY A 61 -53.52 50.22 -46.03
N ALA A 62 -52.24 50.19 -45.67
CA ALA A 62 -51.35 51.36 -45.72
C ALA A 62 -51.13 51.86 -47.15
N ARG A 63 -51.07 50.97 -48.15
CA ARG A 63 -51.00 51.36 -49.57
C ARG A 63 -52.26 52.09 -50.01
N ASP A 64 -53.43 51.54 -49.68
CA ASP A 64 -54.71 52.10 -50.09
C ASP A 64 -54.97 53.44 -49.36
N GLU A 65 -54.60 53.55 -48.08
CA GLU A 65 -54.62 54.82 -47.33
C GLU A 65 -53.60 55.83 -47.88
N PHE A 66 -52.39 55.40 -48.25
CA PHE A 66 -51.39 56.24 -48.90
C PHE A 66 -51.94 56.81 -50.21
N GLU A 67 -52.55 55.98 -51.06
CA GLU A 67 -53.15 56.43 -52.32
C GLU A 67 -54.28 57.44 -52.09
N GLN A 68 -55.14 57.19 -51.10
CA GLN A 68 -56.24 58.09 -50.75
C GLN A 68 -55.76 59.41 -50.16
N GLN A 69 -54.76 59.40 -49.28
CA GLN A 69 -54.23 60.62 -48.66
C GLN A 69 -53.37 61.41 -49.67
N TYR A 70 -52.59 60.74 -50.51
CA TYR A 70 -51.82 61.38 -51.58
C TYR A 70 -52.70 62.11 -52.60
N ALA A 71 -53.89 61.56 -52.91
CA ALA A 71 -54.87 62.17 -53.79
C ALA A 71 -55.50 63.46 -53.20
N LYS A 72 -55.51 63.61 -51.86
CA LYS A 72 -56.08 64.77 -51.16
C LYS A 72 -55.10 65.95 -51.05
N LEU A 73 -53.81 65.74 -51.28
CA LEU A 73 -52.77 66.78 -51.19
C LEU A 73 -52.77 67.66 -52.45
N LYS A 74 -52.84 68.98 -52.26
CA LYS A 74 -52.98 69.95 -53.36
C LYS A 74 -51.67 70.59 -53.79
N THR A 75 -50.65 70.61 -52.93
CA THR A 75 -49.35 71.21 -53.22
C THR A 75 -48.22 70.17 -53.31
N GLU A 76 -47.18 70.50 -54.06
CA GLU A 76 -46.07 69.58 -54.35
C GLU A 76 -45.13 69.38 -53.15
N GLU A 77 -44.97 70.40 -52.30
CA GLU A 77 -44.20 70.30 -51.06
C GLU A 77 -44.86 69.40 -50.00
N GLU A 78 -46.18 69.45 -49.88
CA GLU A 78 -46.93 68.59 -48.95
C GLU A 78 -46.83 67.12 -49.35
N LYS A 79 -46.88 66.84 -50.67
CA LYS A 79 -46.68 65.48 -51.22
C LYS A 79 -45.30 64.93 -50.86
N LYS A 80 -44.23 65.71 -51.06
CA LYS A 80 -42.85 65.28 -50.72
C LYS A 80 -42.66 65.04 -49.22
N LYS A 81 -43.22 65.89 -48.35
CA LYS A 81 -43.13 65.70 -46.89
C LYS A 81 -43.87 64.44 -46.43
N PHE A 82 -45.07 64.20 -46.97
CA PHE A 82 -45.86 63.01 -46.66
C PHE A 82 -45.15 61.72 -47.11
N GLU A 83 -44.59 61.70 -48.32
CA GLU A 83 -43.81 60.57 -48.83
C GLU A 83 -42.59 60.23 -47.95
N HIS A 84 -41.89 61.25 -47.43
CA HIS A 84 -40.73 61.04 -46.56
C HIS A 84 -41.13 60.43 -45.20
N ILE A 85 -42.23 60.89 -44.60
CA ILE A 85 -42.76 60.38 -43.33
C ILE A 85 -43.17 58.90 -43.47
N VAL A 86 -43.85 58.54 -44.56
CA VAL A 86 -44.29 57.16 -44.81
C VAL A 86 -43.09 56.23 -45.03
N LYS A 87 -42.06 56.66 -45.77
CA LYS A 87 -40.81 55.88 -45.91
C LYS A 87 -40.14 55.63 -44.56
N MET A 88 -40.06 56.65 -43.71
CA MET A 88 -39.48 56.50 -42.37
C MET A 88 -40.30 55.56 -41.48
N ALA A 89 -41.63 55.63 -41.51
CA ALA A 89 -42.50 54.74 -40.74
C ALA A 89 -42.35 53.26 -41.15
N ILE A 90 -42.26 52.97 -42.46
CA ILE A 90 -42.04 51.62 -42.98
C ILE A 90 -40.67 51.09 -42.53
N ILE A 91 -39.61 51.90 -42.65
CA ILE A 91 -38.25 51.51 -42.22
C ILE A 91 -38.20 51.22 -40.71
N VAL A 92 -38.81 52.07 -39.88
CA VAL A 92 -38.86 51.89 -38.42
C VAL A 92 -39.65 50.63 -38.05
N GLY A 93 -40.81 50.38 -38.69
CA GLY A 93 -41.60 49.18 -38.47
C GLY A 93 -40.86 47.89 -38.83
N MET A 94 -40.22 47.86 -40.01
CA MET A 94 -39.40 46.72 -40.43
C MET A 94 -38.21 46.47 -39.50
N THR A 95 -37.56 47.53 -39.01
CA THR A 95 -36.43 47.42 -38.08
C THR A 95 -36.87 46.89 -36.72
N SER A 96 -37.97 47.40 -36.17
CA SER A 96 -38.50 46.96 -34.88
C SER A 96 -38.92 45.48 -34.89
N GLU A 97 -39.57 45.03 -35.96
CA GLU A 97 -39.98 43.63 -36.10
C GLU A 97 -38.78 42.70 -36.34
N SER A 98 -37.79 43.15 -37.11
CA SER A 98 -36.53 42.41 -37.28
C SER A 98 -35.79 42.24 -35.95
N ILE A 99 -35.78 43.26 -35.09
CA ILE A 99 -35.19 43.19 -33.74
C ILE A 99 -35.99 42.21 -32.85
N ARG A 100 -37.34 42.27 -32.88
CA ARG A 100 -38.19 41.34 -32.12
C ARG A 100 -37.94 39.89 -32.51
N ILE A 101 -37.91 39.59 -33.81
CA ILE A 101 -37.66 38.25 -34.35
C ILE A 101 -36.25 37.78 -34.00
N ALA A 102 -35.24 38.66 -34.09
CA ALA A 102 -33.87 38.33 -33.69
C ALA A 102 -33.78 37.99 -32.20
N TRP A 103 -34.46 38.75 -31.34
CA TRP A 103 -34.50 38.51 -29.89
C TRP A 103 -35.23 37.20 -29.53
N GLU A 104 -36.36 36.90 -30.18
CA GLU A 104 -37.07 35.62 -29.98
C GLU A 104 -36.22 34.43 -30.41
N LYS A 105 -35.50 34.54 -31.54
CA LYS A 105 -34.55 33.51 -31.99
C LYS A 105 -33.38 33.34 -31.03
N GLU A 106 -32.82 34.43 -30.50
CA GLU A 106 -31.73 34.37 -29.53
C GLU A 106 -32.18 33.67 -28.23
N LYS A 107 -33.40 33.97 -27.75
CA LYS A 107 -33.99 33.31 -26.59
C LYS A 107 -34.22 31.81 -26.80
N GLN A 108 -34.67 31.41 -27.99
CA GLN A 108 -34.86 30.00 -28.35
C GLN A 108 -33.51 29.25 -28.43
N VAL A 109 -32.51 29.85 -29.08
CA VAL A 109 -31.15 29.29 -29.16
C VAL A 109 -30.53 29.11 -27.76
N GLU A 110 -30.74 30.05 -26.85
CA GLU A 110 -30.22 29.94 -25.49
C GLU A 110 -30.93 28.85 -24.68
N ALA A 111 -32.25 28.71 -24.82
CA ALA A 111 -33.01 27.61 -24.21
C ALA A 111 -32.57 26.24 -24.75
N ASP A 112 -32.33 26.12 -26.06
CA ASP A 112 -31.84 24.89 -26.68
C ASP A 112 -30.44 24.53 -26.21
N ARG A 113 -29.56 25.54 -26.03
CA ARG A 113 -28.21 25.33 -25.45
C ARG A 113 -28.29 24.82 -24.01
N GLU A 114 -29.19 25.38 -23.20
CA GLU A 114 -29.38 24.94 -21.82
C GLU A 114 -29.93 23.52 -21.75
N ALA A 115 -30.93 23.19 -22.58
CA ALA A 115 -31.47 21.83 -22.71
C ALA A 115 -30.39 20.82 -23.13
N GLN A 116 -29.58 21.15 -24.15
CA GLN A 116 -28.45 20.32 -24.58
C GLN A 116 -27.39 20.15 -23.47
N ARG A 117 -27.15 21.17 -22.64
CA ARG A 117 -26.21 21.07 -21.51
C ARG A 117 -26.74 20.10 -20.46
N LEU A 118 -28.01 20.22 -20.07
CA LEU A 118 -28.66 19.34 -19.10
C LEU A 118 -28.71 17.88 -19.60
N GLU A 119 -29.02 17.67 -20.88
CA GLU A 119 -29.01 16.33 -21.48
C GLU A 119 -27.61 15.71 -21.44
N LYS A 120 -26.56 16.48 -21.79
CA LYS A 120 -25.16 16.03 -21.69
C LYS A 120 -24.76 15.71 -20.26
N GLU A 121 -25.19 16.50 -19.28
CA GLU A 121 -24.93 16.24 -17.85
C GLU A 121 -25.64 14.97 -17.38
N ALA A 122 -26.91 14.78 -17.75
CA ALA A 122 -27.68 13.58 -17.43
C ALA A 122 -27.05 12.32 -18.04
N LEU A 123 -26.68 12.36 -19.33
CA LEU A 123 -25.98 11.26 -20.01
C LEU A 123 -24.62 10.95 -19.36
N ARG A 124 -23.88 11.98 -18.91
CA ARG A 124 -22.61 11.79 -18.21
C ARG A 124 -22.83 11.10 -16.87
N LYS A 125 -23.84 11.49 -16.10
CA LYS A 125 -24.21 10.87 -14.83
C LYS A 125 -24.64 9.42 -15.04
N GLU A 126 -25.48 9.16 -16.04
CA GLU A 126 -25.93 7.80 -16.37
C GLU A 126 -24.76 6.88 -16.77
N ARG A 127 -23.83 7.38 -17.59
CA ARG A 127 -22.61 6.64 -17.94
C ARG A 127 -21.73 6.36 -16.73
N TYR A 128 -21.64 7.32 -15.80
CA TYR A 128 -20.90 7.17 -14.56
C TYR A 128 -21.50 6.07 -13.68
N GLU A 129 -22.81 6.10 -13.45
CA GLU A 129 -23.52 5.07 -12.68
C GLU A 129 -23.40 3.68 -13.33
N LYS A 130 -23.58 3.59 -14.65
CA LYS A 130 -23.39 2.32 -15.38
C LYS A 130 -21.97 1.79 -15.28
N ALA A 131 -20.96 2.66 -15.20
CA ALA A 131 -19.58 2.23 -15.01
C ALA A 131 -19.34 1.73 -13.59
N ILE A 132 -19.92 2.38 -12.59
CA ILE A 132 -19.90 1.91 -11.19
C ILE A 132 -20.54 0.52 -11.09
N ASP A 133 -21.73 0.34 -11.69
CA ASP A 133 -22.42 -0.96 -11.68
C ASP A 133 -21.55 -2.06 -12.29
N ARG A 134 -20.93 -1.80 -13.44
CA ARG A 134 -19.99 -2.74 -14.06
C ARG A 134 -18.78 -3.05 -13.18
N ILE A 135 -18.26 -2.11 -12.41
CA ILE A 135 -17.14 -2.36 -11.49
C ILE A 135 -17.56 -3.40 -10.45
N PHE A 136 -18.70 -3.20 -9.80
CA PHE A 136 -19.18 -4.11 -8.74
C PHE A 136 -19.75 -5.43 -9.28
N GLU A 137 -20.21 -5.49 -10.52
CA GLU A 137 -20.57 -6.74 -11.19
C GLU A 137 -19.34 -7.59 -11.56
N THR A 138 -18.23 -6.95 -11.94
CA THR A 138 -17.04 -7.64 -12.47
C THR A 138 -15.94 -7.89 -11.43
N MET A 139 -15.94 -7.16 -10.32
CA MET A 139 -14.92 -7.28 -9.28
C MET A 139 -15.48 -7.93 -8.03
N THR A 140 -14.76 -8.94 -7.54
CA THR A 140 -15.00 -9.47 -6.19
C THR A 140 -14.34 -8.54 -5.17
N LEU A 141 -15.14 -7.67 -4.57
CA LEU A 141 -14.73 -6.72 -3.53
C LEU A 141 -15.34 -7.17 -2.19
N ARG A 142 -14.52 -7.25 -1.14
CA ARG A 142 -14.97 -7.70 0.19
C ARG A 142 -15.20 -6.54 1.16
N TYR A 143 -14.46 -5.45 1.01
CA TYR A 143 -14.47 -4.31 1.93
C TYR A 143 -15.05 -3.04 1.33
N VAL A 144 -15.10 -2.97 0.00
CA VAL A 144 -15.58 -1.80 -0.72
C VAL A 144 -17.00 -2.01 -1.21
N THR A 145 -17.88 -1.07 -0.89
CA THR A 145 -19.28 -1.03 -1.34
C THR A 145 -19.52 0.16 -2.26
N ARG A 146 -20.67 0.18 -2.94
CA ARG A 146 -21.07 1.27 -3.83
C ARG A 146 -21.14 2.63 -3.11
N GLU A 147 -21.50 2.63 -1.84
CA GLU A 147 -21.60 3.84 -1.00
C GLU A 147 -20.25 4.53 -0.79
N MET A 148 -19.14 3.80 -0.97
CA MET A 148 -17.79 4.34 -0.80
C MET A 148 -17.24 5.04 -2.05
N ILE A 149 -18.00 5.10 -3.15
CA ILE A 149 -17.48 5.64 -4.42
C ILE A 149 -17.05 7.11 -4.31
N ASP A 150 -17.83 7.94 -3.61
CA ASP A 150 -17.48 9.35 -3.41
C ASP A 150 -16.21 9.49 -2.55
N GLU A 151 -16.09 8.68 -1.49
CA GLU A 151 -14.87 8.61 -0.67
C GLU A 151 -13.64 8.23 -1.51
N ILE A 152 -13.78 7.22 -2.37
CA ILE A 152 -12.71 6.73 -3.25
C ILE A 152 -12.31 7.82 -4.24
N LYS A 153 -13.29 8.41 -4.91
CA LYS A 153 -13.10 9.44 -5.94
C LYS A 153 -12.37 10.67 -5.39
N ASP A 154 -12.74 11.10 -4.19
CA ASP A 154 -12.17 12.30 -3.57
C ASP A 154 -10.98 12.04 -2.65
N ASN A 155 -10.50 10.80 -2.61
CA ASN A 155 -9.34 10.42 -1.83
C ASN A 155 -8.07 11.13 -2.33
N LYS A 156 -7.51 12.01 -1.49
CA LYS A 156 -6.29 12.77 -1.80
C LYS A 156 -5.08 11.87 -2.06
N LYS A 157 -4.90 10.80 -1.27
CA LYS A 157 -3.80 9.85 -1.43
C LYS A 157 -3.89 9.15 -2.79
N PHE A 158 -5.10 8.86 -3.28
CA PHE A 158 -5.27 8.23 -4.59
C PHE A 158 -4.99 9.17 -5.75
N LYS A 159 -5.36 10.44 -5.62
CA LYS A 159 -4.98 11.48 -6.59
C LYS A 159 -3.45 11.61 -6.69
N GLU A 160 -2.77 11.69 -5.55
CA GLU A 160 -1.30 11.70 -5.48
C GLU A 160 -0.67 10.44 -6.07
N MET A 161 -1.17 9.25 -5.71
CA MET A 161 -0.67 7.99 -6.28
C MET A 161 -0.88 7.91 -7.79
N ALA A 162 -2.01 8.39 -8.32
CA ALA A 162 -2.27 8.39 -9.75
C ALA A 162 -1.25 9.24 -10.53
N GLU A 163 -0.84 10.37 -9.97
CA GLU A 163 0.07 11.32 -10.63
C GLU A 163 1.55 10.98 -10.44
N GLU A 164 1.94 10.52 -9.25
CA GLU A 164 3.33 10.37 -8.87
C GLU A 164 3.79 8.91 -8.83
N ASP A 165 2.96 8.03 -8.28
CA ASP A 165 3.36 6.67 -7.90
C ASP A 165 2.21 5.63 -7.91
N PRO A 166 1.75 5.22 -9.10
CA PRO A 166 0.63 4.29 -9.25
C PRO A 166 0.84 2.90 -8.66
N ASP A 167 2.10 2.48 -8.59
CA ASP A 167 2.52 1.15 -8.11
C ASP A 167 2.78 1.12 -6.60
N ARG A 168 2.53 2.22 -5.89
CA ARG A 168 2.80 2.34 -4.46
C ARG A 168 2.25 1.17 -3.65
N LEU A 169 0.96 0.86 -3.79
CA LEU A 169 0.32 -0.21 -3.03
C LEU A 169 0.90 -1.58 -3.39
N ASN A 170 1.21 -1.85 -4.66
CA ASN A 170 1.89 -3.10 -5.05
C ASN A 170 3.25 -3.27 -4.32
N ARG A 171 3.95 -2.17 -4.06
CA ARG A 171 5.23 -2.21 -3.31
C ARG A 171 5.03 -2.27 -1.80
N GLU A 172 4.02 -1.59 -1.27
CA GLU A 172 3.64 -1.66 0.15
C GLU A 172 3.13 -3.05 0.53
N GLU A 173 2.52 -3.80 -0.40
CA GLU A 173 2.06 -5.18 -0.16
C GLU A 173 3.19 -6.11 0.28
N LEU A 174 4.38 -5.99 -0.31
CA LEU A 174 5.56 -6.75 0.11
C LEU A 174 5.97 -6.41 1.55
N ALA A 175 5.87 -5.13 1.95
CA ALA A 175 6.17 -4.73 3.32
C ALA A 175 5.16 -5.33 4.30
N ARG A 176 3.87 -5.32 3.94
CA ARG A 176 2.80 -5.96 4.73
C ARG A 176 2.99 -7.47 4.81
N LYS A 177 3.45 -8.09 3.73
CA LYS A 177 3.74 -9.53 3.70
C LYS A 177 4.90 -9.90 4.62
N ASP A 178 5.97 -9.09 4.65
CA ASP A 178 7.08 -9.29 5.58
C ASP A 178 6.64 -9.05 7.04
N GLU A 179 5.81 -8.04 7.32
CA GLU A 179 5.21 -7.79 8.65
C GLU A 179 4.37 -8.99 9.11
N TYR A 180 3.53 -9.51 8.22
CA TYR A 180 2.73 -10.71 8.46
C TYR A 180 3.60 -11.95 8.69
N THR A 181 4.69 -12.10 7.94
CA THR A 181 5.65 -13.19 8.13
C THR A 181 6.35 -13.10 9.48
N ALA A 182 6.68 -11.89 9.95
CA ALA A 182 7.23 -11.69 11.28
C ALA A 182 6.21 -12.05 12.38
N MET A 183 4.92 -11.76 12.17
CA MET A 183 3.85 -12.22 13.05
C MET A 183 3.77 -13.75 13.08
N MET A 184 3.71 -14.42 11.92
CA MET A 184 3.73 -15.89 11.83
C MET A 184 4.92 -16.49 12.54
N ALA A 185 6.12 -15.91 12.37
CA ALA A 185 7.33 -16.36 13.06
C ALA A 185 7.18 -16.33 14.58
N ARG A 186 6.63 -15.24 15.14
CA ARG A 186 6.39 -15.13 16.58
C ARG A 186 5.36 -16.17 17.04
N THR A 187 4.29 -16.37 16.28
CA THR A 187 3.29 -17.42 16.56
C THR A 187 3.92 -18.81 16.55
N PHE A 188 4.74 -19.12 15.54
CA PHE A 188 5.36 -20.42 15.36
C PHE A 188 6.34 -20.75 16.48
N VAL A 189 7.16 -19.79 16.91
CA VAL A 189 8.05 -19.95 18.08
C VAL A 189 7.26 -20.35 19.33
N ARG A 190 6.10 -19.73 19.58
CA ARG A 190 5.25 -20.07 20.74
C ARG A 190 4.66 -21.48 20.64
N HIS A 191 4.37 -21.92 19.42
CA HIS A 191 3.81 -23.23 19.14
C HIS A 191 4.84 -24.31 18.78
N ARG A 192 6.15 -23.99 18.86
CA ARG A 192 7.28 -24.86 18.49
C ARG A 192 7.21 -25.38 17.06
N MET A 193 6.76 -24.52 16.15
CA MET A 193 6.69 -24.75 14.71
C MET A 193 7.84 -24.01 14.01
N SER A 194 8.23 -24.46 12.83
CA SER A 194 9.33 -23.90 12.04
C SER A 194 8.77 -23.17 10.83
N LEU A 195 9.36 -22.02 10.47
CA LEU A 195 9.11 -21.42 9.17
C LEU A 195 9.76 -22.26 8.07
N THR A 196 9.03 -22.50 7.00
CA THR A 196 9.52 -23.17 5.78
C THR A 196 10.27 -22.21 4.86
N GLY A 197 10.04 -20.90 5.01
CA GLY A 197 10.59 -19.87 4.13
C GLY A 197 9.76 -19.63 2.87
N ASP A 198 8.67 -20.37 2.69
CA ASP A 198 7.64 -20.13 1.68
C ASP A 198 6.40 -19.56 2.35
N PHE A 199 6.06 -18.32 2.03
CA PHE A 199 4.93 -17.62 2.64
C PHE A 199 3.61 -18.38 2.57
N ASN A 200 3.31 -19.05 1.44
CA ASN A 200 2.03 -19.73 1.26
C ASN A 200 2.00 -21.01 2.12
N LYS A 201 3.12 -21.73 2.21
CA LYS A 201 3.24 -22.90 3.10
C LYS A 201 3.19 -22.49 4.56
N ASP A 202 3.86 -21.40 4.92
CA ASP A 202 3.86 -20.87 6.27
C ASP A 202 2.45 -20.39 6.65
N GLN A 203 1.71 -19.78 5.72
CA GLN A 203 0.32 -19.41 5.94
C GLN A 203 -0.60 -20.63 6.14
N GLU A 204 -0.38 -21.72 5.41
CA GLU A 204 -1.13 -22.97 5.62
C GLU A 204 -0.82 -23.57 6.99
N GLN A 205 0.45 -23.59 7.40
CA GLN A 205 0.86 -24.03 8.75
C GLN A 205 0.28 -23.15 9.86
N LEU A 206 0.00 -21.88 9.60
CA LEU A 206 -0.64 -20.99 10.57
C LEU A 206 -2.03 -21.47 10.99
N LYS A 207 -2.73 -22.24 10.14
CA LYS A 207 -4.03 -22.83 10.50
C LYS A 207 -3.90 -23.76 11.70
N GLU A 208 -2.90 -24.65 11.70
CA GLU A 208 -2.62 -25.56 12.84
C GLU A 208 -2.28 -24.77 14.12
N ALA A 209 -1.56 -23.65 13.98
CA ALA A 209 -1.30 -22.78 15.13
C ALA A 209 -2.59 -22.11 15.67
N TYR A 210 -3.52 -21.75 14.78
CA TYR A 210 -4.78 -21.10 15.13
C TYR A 210 -5.87 -22.05 15.66
N GLU A 211 -5.74 -23.36 15.44
CA GLU A 211 -6.57 -24.37 16.11
C GLU A 211 -6.38 -24.35 17.63
N LYS A 212 -5.18 -24.00 18.10
CA LYS A 212 -4.86 -23.90 19.53
C LYS A 212 -5.57 -22.70 20.18
N GLU A 213 -5.72 -22.76 21.50
CA GLU A 213 -6.33 -21.68 22.30
C GLU A 213 -5.58 -20.36 22.14
N THR A 214 -6.35 -19.30 21.91
CA THR A 214 -5.92 -17.91 21.94
C THR A 214 -5.47 -17.50 23.35
N GLY A 215 -4.76 -16.37 23.45
CA GLY A 215 -4.42 -15.75 24.72
C GLY A 215 -5.65 -15.36 25.53
N TYR A 216 -6.71 -14.87 24.87
CA TYR A 216 -7.98 -14.59 25.55
C TYR A 216 -8.60 -15.85 26.16
N GLU A 217 -8.67 -16.94 25.40
CA GLU A 217 -9.22 -18.22 25.89
C GLU A 217 -8.41 -18.81 27.05
N LYS A 218 -7.09 -18.61 27.07
CA LYS A 218 -6.23 -18.99 28.20
C LYS A 218 -6.44 -18.08 29.42
N ALA A 219 -6.70 -16.79 29.20
CA ALA A 219 -6.92 -15.83 30.28
C ALA A 219 -8.26 -16.06 31.00
N ILE A 220 -9.32 -16.41 30.26
CA ILE A 220 -10.68 -16.61 30.81
C ILE A 220 -10.74 -17.55 32.03
N PRO A 221 -10.24 -18.80 31.99
CA PRO A 221 -10.31 -19.69 33.15
C PRO A 221 -9.46 -19.18 34.32
N LEU A 222 -8.34 -18.51 34.04
CA LEU A 222 -7.48 -17.93 35.08
C LEU A 222 -8.16 -16.73 35.77
N MET A 223 -8.79 -15.85 35.00
CA MET A 223 -9.57 -14.72 35.50
C MET A 223 -10.76 -15.20 36.31
N LYS A 224 -11.50 -16.21 35.83
CA LYS A 224 -12.63 -16.79 36.55
C LYS A 224 -12.21 -17.35 37.90
N LYS A 225 -11.16 -18.18 37.93
CA LYS A 225 -10.61 -18.73 39.18
C LYS A 225 -10.16 -17.63 40.15
N PHE A 226 -9.55 -16.58 39.64
CA PHE A 226 -9.13 -15.43 40.44
C PHE A 226 -10.32 -14.66 41.01
N ILE A 227 -11.36 -14.42 40.20
CA ILE A 227 -12.62 -13.77 40.63
C ILE A 227 -13.30 -14.56 41.73
N GLU A 228 -13.35 -15.89 41.61
CA GLU A 228 -14.02 -16.77 42.58
C GLU A 228 -13.19 -17.02 43.86
N GLY A 229 -11.91 -16.63 43.88
CA GLY A 229 -10.97 -16.90 44.96
C GLY A 229 -10.30 -15.64 45.50
N ASP A 230 -9.06 -15.41 45.06
CA ASP A 230 -8.18 -14.38 45.63
C ASP A 230 -8.76 -12.95 45.51
N LEU A 231 -9.54 -12.66 44.47
CA LEU A 231 -10.17 -11.34 44.31
C LEU A 231 -11.23 -11.06 45.38
N GLU A 232 -12.01 -12.06 45.81
CA GLU A 232 -12.99 -11.87 46.89
C GLU A 232 -12.31 -11.73 48.25
N LYS A 233 -11.14 -12.37 48.43
CA LYS A 233 -10.38 -12.34 49.69
C LYS A 233 -9.53 -11.07 49.86
N TYR A 234 -8.82 -10.65 48.81
CA TYR A 234 -7.82 -9.59 48.88
C TYR A 234 -8.19 -8.33 48.09
N GLY A 235 -9.25 -8.39 47.26
CA GLY A 235 -9.68 -7.27 46.41
C GLY A 235 -10.59 -6.28 47.12
N THR A 236 -10.40 -5.01 46.83
CA THR A 236 -11.34 -3.93 47.16
C THR A 236 -12.56 -3.97 46.23
N GLU A 237 -13.62 -3.24 46.58
CA GLU A 237 -14.80 -3.12 45.71
C GLU A 237 -14.49 -2.51 44.33
N GLU A 238 -13.51 -1.59 44.26
CA GLU A 238 -13.02 -1.06 42.98
C GLU A 238 -12.37 -2.16 42.13
N ASP A 239 -11.53 -3.00 42.75
CA ASP A 239 -10.84 -4.09 42.06
C ASP A 239 -11.84 -5.14 41.56
N LYS A 240 -12.82 -5.49 42.41
CA LYS A 240 -13.89 -6.42 42.06
C LYS A 240 -14.69 -5.93 40.87
N LYS A 241 -15.09 -4.66 40.87
CA LYS A 241 -15.81 -4.04 39.75
C LYS A 241 -14.96 -4.06 38.48
N PHE A 242 -13.73 -3.57 38.56
CA PHE A 242 -12.82 -3.51 37.42
C PHE A 242 -12.59 -4.89 36.79
N ILE A 243 -12.23 -5.90 37.59
CA ILE A 243 -11.90 -7.24 37.07
C ILE A 243 -13.14 -7.96 36.55
N LYS A 244 -14.31 -7.79 37.18
CA LYS A 244 -15.57 -8.38 36.70
C LYS A 244 -16.00 -7.75 35.36
N ASP A 245 -15.82 -6.44 35.19
CA ASP A 245 -16.11 -5.76 33.92
C ASP A 245 -15.09 -6.18 32.84
N LEU A 246 -13.79 -6.18 33.16
CA LEU A 246 -12.74 -6.64 32.26
C LEU A 246 -12.96 -8.09 31.80
N TYR A 247 -13.38 -8.98 32.71
CA TYR A 247 -13.68 -10.38 32.39
C TYR A 247 -14.77 -10.50 31.33
N LYS A 248 -15.86 -9.73 31.44
CA LYS A 248 -16.94 -9.72 30.43
C LYS A 248 -16.43 -9.30 29.07
N ASP A 249 -15.63 -8.22 29.03
CA ASP A 249 -15.04 -7.72 27.79
C ASP A 249 -14.08 -8.76 27.15
N VAL A 250 -13.29 -9.45 27.97
CA VAL A 250 -12.39 -10.53 27.54
C VAL A 250 -13.17 -11.74 27.00
N VAL A 251 -14.28 -12.13 27.64
CA VAL A 251 -15.15 -13.22 27.13
C VAL A 251 -15.73 -12.85 25.78
N GLU A 252 -16.23 -11.63 25.63
CA GLU A 252 -16.82 -11.17 24.38
C GLU A 252 -15.80 -11.13 23.24
N ILE A 253 -14.63 -10.53 23.47
CA ILE A 253 -13.59 -10.42 22.43
C ILE A 253 -12.99 -11.78 22.09
N SER A 254 -12.90 -12.70 23.06
CA SER A 254 -12.50 -14.09 22.83
C SER A 254 -13.42 -14.80 21.85
N ALA A 255 -14.73 -14.57 21.93
CA ALA A 255 -15.69 -15.19 21.02
C ALA A 255 -15.55 -14.62 19.59
N ILE A 256 -15.37 -13.30 19.47
CA ILE A 256 -15.16 -12.62 18.19
C ILE A 256 -13.88 -13.11 17.51
N THR A 257 -12.75 -13.07 18.22
CA THR A 257 -11.44 -13.51 17.68
C THR A 257 -11.42 -14.98 17.32
N ARG A 258 -12.07 -15.85 18.11
CA ARG A 258 -12.22 -17.27 17.78
C ARG A 258 -13.01 -17.47 16.49
N LYS A 259 -14.09 -16.71 16.28
CA LYS A 259 -14.84 -16.75 15.02
C LYS A 259 -13.94 -16.38 13.83
N LEU A 260 -13.21 -15.27 13.91
CA LEU A 260 -12.30 -14.83 12.84
C LEU A 260 -11.18 -15.84 12.55
N ARG A 261 -10.63 -16.49 13.59
CA ARG A 261 -9.66 -17.58 13.43
C ARG A 261 -10.28 -18.80 12.74
N ASN A 262 -11.52 -19.15 13.07
CA ASN A 262 -12.21 -20.26 12.41
C ASN A 262 -12.46 -19.97 10.92
N GLU A 263 -12.80 -18.74 10.56
CA GLU A 263 -12.90 -18.31 9.15
C GLU A 263 -11.55 -18.45 8.42
N PHE A 264 -10.45 -18.12 9.09
CA PHE A 264 -9.09 -18.32 8.55
C PHE A 264 -8.75 -19.81 8.38
N ILE A 265 -9.06 -20.65 9.37
CA ILE A 265 -8.84 -22.10 9.34
C ILE A 265 -9.64 -22.73 8.19
N ALA A 266 -10.90 -22.31 8.01
CA ALA A 266 -11.76 -22.76 6.92
C ALA A 266 -11.31 -22.27 5.53
N GLY A 267 -10.36 -21.33 5.46
CA GLY A 267 -9.87 -20.74 4.21
C GLY A 267 -10.80 -19.68 3.61
N GLU A 268 -11.80 -19.24 4.36
CA GLU A 268 -12.68 -18.12 4.01
C GLU A 268 -11.95 -16.78 4.12
N SER A 269 -10.88 -16.74 4.90
CA SER A 269 -10.05 -15.57 5.16
C SER A 269 -8.56 -15.93 5.07
N ASP A 270 -7.74 -15.01 4.57
CA ASP A 270 -6.29 -15.14 4.52
C ASP A 270 -5.63 -13.75 4.34
N PHE A 271 -4.31 -13.70 4.19
CA PHE A 271 -3.61 -12.42 3.98
C PHE A 271 -4.05 -11.66 2.72
N PHE A 272 -4.41 -12.35 1.63
CA PHE A 272 -4.80 -11.76 0.34
C PHE A 272 -6.30 -11.47 0.25
N LYS A 273 -7.14 -12.35 0.80
CA LYS A 273 -8.60 -12.19 0.94
C LYS A 273 -8.99 -11.26 2.09
N GLY A 274 -8.04 -10.99 2.99
CA GLY A 274 -8.24 -10.34 4.29
C GLY A 274 -8.97 -11.24 5.29
N ASN A 275 -9.07 -10.77 6.53
CA ASN A 275 -9.29 -11.60 7.73
C ASN A 275 -10.47 -11.13 8.61
N GLY A 276 -11.17 -10.06 8.22
CA GLY A 276 -12.34 -9.55 8.95
C GLY A 276 -12.04 -8.77 10.23
N PHE A 277 -10.77 -8.56 10.61
CA PHE A 277 -10.41 -7.70 11.73
C PHE A 277 -10.68 -6.23 11.37
N THR A 278 -11.77 -5.68 11.91
CA THR A 278 -12.17 -4.28 11.70
C THR A 278 -11.52 -3.35 12.73
N LYS A 279 -11.62 -2.04 12.48
CA LYS A 279 -11.15 -1.00 13.39
C LYS A 279 -11.84 -1.08 14.76
N GLU A 280 -13.13 -1.37 14.79
CA GLU A 280 -13.92 -1.47 16.02
C GLU A 280 -13.43 -2.63 16.90
N ILE A 281 -13.11 -3.78 16.28
CA ILE A 281 -12.55 -4.94 16.99
C ILE A 281 -11.17 -4.58 17.57
N TYR A 282 -10.29 -3.99 16.75
CA TYR A 282 -8.96 -3.57 17.19
C TYR A 282 -9.02 -2.54 18.34
N GLU A 283 -9.87 -1.52 18.25
CA GLU A 283 -10.01 -0.50 19.28
C GLU A 283 -10.56 -1.09 20.59
N LYS A 284 -11.45 -2.09 20.50
CA LYS A 284 -11.94 -2.83 21.66
C LYS A 284 -10.84 -3.64 22.34
N GLU A 285 -10.06 -4.41 21.57
CA GLU A 285 -8.91 -5.16 22.10
C GLU A 285 -7.87 -4.25 22.75
N LYS A 286 -7.54 -3.15 22.07
CA LYS A 286 -6.62 -2.14 22.58
C LYS A 286 -7.13 -1.55 23.89
N SER A 287 -8.41 -1.22 23.98
CA SER A 287 -9.03 -0.71 25.21
C SER A 287 -8.96 -1.71 26.37
N ILE A 288 -9.16 -3.00 26.10
CA ILE A 288 -9.00 -4.09 27.09
C ILE A 288 -7.56 -4.15 27.59
N TYR A 289 -6.59 -4.18 26.66
CA TYR A 289 -5.17 -4.25 27.00
C TYR A 289 -4.69 -3.00 27.76
N ASP A 290 -5.02 -1.80 27.28
CA ASP A 290 -4.61 -0.53 27.89
C ASP A 290 -5.19 -0.39 29.31
N ARG A 291 -6.47 -0.72 29.51
CA ARG A 291 -7.08 -0.71 30.85
C ARG A 291 -6.39 -1.69 31.79
N LEU A 292 -6.10 -2.90 31.33
CA LEU A 292 -5.39 -3.92 32.12
C LEU A 292 -3.97 -3.47 32.47
N TYR A 293 -3.24 -2.91 31.51
CA TYR A 293 -1.90 -2.37 31.71
C TYR A 293 -1.90 -1.23 32.73
N MET A 294 -2.78 -0.24 32.56
CA MET A 294 -2.89 0.88 33.50
C MET A 294 -3.27 0.43 34.91
N TYR A 295 -4.18 -0.54 35.01
CA TYR A 295 -4.58 -1.10 36.30
C TYR A 295 -3.42 -1.87 36.96
N LYS A 296 -2.65 -2.65 36.20
CA LYS A 296 -1.43 -3.31 36.69
C LYS A 296 -0.44 -2.29 37.28
N GLU A 297 -0.18 -1.20 36.56
CA GLU A 297 0.74 -0.16 37.03
C GLU A 297 0.21 0.54 38.29
N LYS A 298 -1.12 0.78 38.39
CA LYS A 298 -1.75 1.29 39.61
C LYS A 298 -1.49 0.36 40.80
N VAL A 299 -1.69 -0.95 40.65
CA VAL A 299 -1.46 -1.93 41.72
C VAL A 299 0.03 -2.03 42.08
N ASN A 300 0.91 -1.97 41.09
CA ASN A 300 2.36 -1.97 41.32
C ASN A 300 2.83 -0.73 42.10
N ALA A 301 2.32 0.45 41.74
CA ALA A 301 2.61 1.69 42.47
C ALA A 301 2.17 1.61 43.93
N GLN A 302 0.98 1.04 44.20
CA GLN A 302 0.52 0.80 45.58
C GLN A 302 1.42 -0.18 46.34
N ASN A 303 1.91 -1.25 45.68
CA ASN A 303 2.87 -2.19 46.29
C ASN A 303 4.18 -1.48 46.68
N LEU A 304 4.70 -0.60 45.82
CA LEU A 304 5.90 0.18 46.10
C LEU A 304 5.67 1.15 47.27
N GLU A 305 4.53 1.83 47.31
CA GLU A 305 4.17 2.73 48.40
C GLU A 305 4.07 1.99 49.76
N PHE A 306 3.49 0.78 49.78
CA PHE A 306 3.46 -0.03 51.00
C PHE A 306 4.85 -0.51 51.42
N ALA A 307 5.72 -0.85 50.46
CA ALA A 307 7.10 -1.23 50.73
C ALA A 307 7.89 -0.06 51.36
N GLU A 308 7.72 1.16 50.83
CA GLU A 308 8.37 2.38 51.35
C GLU A 308 7.91 2.73 52.78
N LYS A 309 6.64 2.48 53.09
CA LYS A 309 6.07 2.70 54.44
C LYS A 309 6.31 1.55 55.42
N GLY A 310 6.91 0.45 54.98
CA GLY A 310 7.13 -0.75 55.81
C GLY A 310 5.84 -1.55 56.12
N GLU A 311 4.75 -1.33 55.38
CA GLU A 311 3.45 -1.99 55.56
C GLU A 311 3.41 -3.35 54.84
N MET A 312 4.25 -4.29 55.28
CA MET A 312 4.49 -5.56 54.56
C MET A 312 3.24 -6.44 54.37
N ASP A 313 2.30 -6.43 55.33
CA ASP A 313 1.07 -7.23 55.23
C ASP A 313 0.15 -6.70 54.11
N LYS A 314 0.00 -5.38 53.99
CA LYS A 314 -0.78 -4.75 52.91
C LYS A 314 -0.13 -4.94 51.54
N MET A 315 1.21 -4.90 51.51
CA MET A 315 1.97 -5.23 50.30
C MET A 315 1.74 -6.68 49.88
N ALA A 316 1.72 -7.63 50.83
CA ALA A 316 1.48 -9.04 50.54
C ALA A 316 0.06 -9.26 49.97
N ASP A 317 -0.96 -8.64 50.56
CA ASP A 317 -2.34 -8.70 50.07
C ASP A 317 -2.47 -8.11 48.66
N ARG A 318 -1.83 -6.95 48.41
CA ARG A 318 -1.82 -6.36 47.06
C ARG A 318 -1.01 -7.16 46.04
N MET A 319 0.05 -7.86 46.45
CA MET A 319 0.78 -8.80 45.58
C MET A 319 -0.08 -9.98 45.13
N ASN A 320 -1.03 -10.44 45.96
CA ASN A 320 -2.02 -11.46 45.56
C ASN A 320 -2.98 -10.97 44.47
N ILE A 321 -3.13 -9.65 44.32
CA ILE A 321 -3.87 -9.02 43.21
C ILE A 321 -2.95 -8.80 41.99
N TYR A 322 -1.72 -8.31 42.22
CA TYR A 322 -0.76 -7.99 41.15
C TYR A 322 -0.34 -9.22 40.34
N ASN A 323 0.02 -10.32 40.99
CA ASN A 323 0.58 -11.49 40.31
C ASN A 323 -0.38 -12.10 39.27
N PRO A 324 -1.69 -12.32 39.57
CA PRO A 324 -2.66 -12.76 38.58
C PRO A 324 -2.81 -11.79 37.40
N ILE A 325 -2.81 -10.47 37.66
CA ILE A 325 -2.91 -9.44 36.62
C ILE A 325 -1.76 -9.55 35.61
N VAL A 326 -0.53 -9.75 36.08
CA VAL A 326 0.65 -9.95 35.20
C VAL A 326 0.46 -11.17 34.30
N VAL A 327 -0.12 -12.26 34.83
CA VAL A 327 -0.41 -13.47 34.05
C VAL A 327 -1.50 -13.23 33.02
N PHE A 328 -2.56 -12.47 33.37
CA PHE A 328 -3.62 -12.11 32.43
C PHE A 328 -3.07 -11.24 31.29
N GLU A 329 -2.28 -10.21 31.63
CA GLU A 329 -1.66 -9.31 30.66
C GLU A 329 -0.76 -10.08 29.70
N GLY A 330 0.07 -10.99 30.20
CA GLY A 330 0.94 -11.81 29.36
C GLY A 330 0.18 -12.61 28.30
N ASN A 331 -0.99 -13.17 28.65
CA ASN A 331 -1.84 -13.88 27.70
C ASN A 331 -2.55 -12.92 26.73
N ILE A 332 -3.19 -11.86 27.25
CA ILE A 332 -3.96 -10.90 26.45
C ILE A 332 -3.08 -10.17 25.44
N LYS A 333 -1.93 -9.63 25.89
CA LYS A 333 -0.97 -8.91 25.04
C LYS A 333 -0.52 -9.75 23.85
N THR A 334 -0.33 -11.04 24.08
CA THR A 334 0.22 -11.98 23.12
C THR A 334 -0.73 -12.24 21.95
N THR A 335 -2.05 -12.11 22.15
CA THR A 335 -3.05 -12.21 21.09
C THR A 335 -3.39 -10.85 20.51
N TYR A 336 -3.54 -9.81 21.34
CA TYR A 336 -3.69 -8.42 20.88
C TYR A 336 -2.63 -8.00 19.84
N LEU A 337 -1.35 -8.34 20.07
CA LEU A 337 -0.28 -8.00 19.12
C LEU A 337 -0.34 -8.79 17.81
N GLU A 338 -0.93 -9.99 17.80
CA GLU A 338 -1.17 -10.74 16.55
C GLU A 338 -2.33 -10.11 15.79
N ASP A 339 -3.40 -9.82 16.50
CA ASP A 339 -4.65 -9.29 15.96
C ASP A 339 -4.46 -7.84 15.46
N GLU A 340 -3.55 -7.07 16.06
CA GLU A 340 -3.11 -5.78 15.52
C GLU A 340 -2.47 -5.91 14.12
N ASP A 341 -1.62 -6.91 13.92
CA ASP A 341 -0.99 -7.16 12.61
C ASP A 341 -2.02 -7.67 11.59
N GLN A 342 -3.01 -8.45 12.04
CA GLN A 342 -4.17 -8.87 11.23
C GLN A 342 -5.02 -7.65 10.81
N TYR A 343 -5.37 -6.77 11.74
CA TYR A 343 -6.10 -5.53 11.46
C TYR A 343 -5.35 -4.65 10.44
N LYS A 344 -4.04 -4.43 10.62
CA LYS A 344 -3.21 -3.66 9.66
C LYS A 344 -3.21 -4.27 8.27
N ALA A 345 -3.18 -5.61 8.17
CA ALA A 345 -3.29 -6.30 6.90
C ALA A 345 -4.68 -6.08 6.28
N ASN A 346 -5.75 -6.13 7.07
CA ASN A 346 -7.12 -5.92 6.63
C ASN A 346 -7.36 -4.51 6.09
N GLU A 347 -6.90 -3.48 6.82
CA GLU A 347 -6.98 -2.07 6.38
C GLU A 347 -6.23 -1.86 5.05
N PHE A 348 -5.07 -2.49 4.90
CA PHE A 348 -4.31 -2.43 3.65
C PHE A 348 -5.06 -3.11 2.49
N ARG A 349 -5.81 -4.18 2.74
CA ARG A 349 -6.66 -4.82 1.72
C ARG A 349 -7.83 -3.96 1.31
N LYS A 350 -8.51 -3.33 2.27
CA LYS A 350 -9.55 -2.33 2.00
C LYS A 350 -9.00 -1.20 1.12
N GLU A 351 -7.85 -0.65 1.47
CA GLU A 351 -7.18 0.39 0.68
C GLU A 351 -6.82 -0.08 -0.74
N THR A 352 -6.34 -1.31 -0.89
CA THR A 352 -6.03 -1.91 -2.19
C THR A 352 -7.28 -2.09 -3.06
N GLU A 353 -8.38 -2.54 -2.48
CA GLU A 353 -9.67 -2.64 -3.18
C GLU A 353 -10.18 -1.27 -3.62
N MET A 354 -10.13 -0.28 -2.72
CA MET A 354 -10.51 1.10 -3.01
C MET A 354 -9.67 1.68 -4.16
N TRP A 355 -8.37 1.41 -4.18
CA TRP A 355 -7.48 1.82 -5.28
C TRP A 355 -7.84 1.13 -6.60
N LYS A 356 -8.12 -0.18 -6.61
CA LYS A 356 -8.54 -0.87 -7.84
C LYS A 356 -9.85 -0.30 -8.40
N VAL A 357 -10.79 0.10 -7.54
CA VAL A 357 -12.00 0.81 -7.94
C VAL A 357 -11.64 2.17 -8.52
N TYR A 358 -10.80 2.95 -7.84
CA TYR A 358 -10.33 4.25 -8.31
C TYR A 358 -9.73 4.18 -9.73
N GLN A 359 -8.87 3.20 -9.99
CA GLN A 359 -8.22 3.00 -11.30
C GLN A 359 -9.22 2.67 -12.43
N LYS A 360 -10.42 2.22 -12.11
CA LYS A 360 -11.47 1.87 -13.08
C LYS A 360 -12.58 2.91 -13.17
N LEU A 361 -12.54 3.97 -12.36
CA LEU A 361 -13.52 5.04 -12.45
C LEU A 361 -13.43 5.73 -13.83
N PRO A 362 -14.56 6.21 -14.38
CA PRO A 362 -14.57 6.88 -15.68
C PRO A 362 -13.69 8.12 -15.75
N ASP A 363 -13.10 8.37 -16.92
CA ASP A 363 -12.31 9.56 -17.20
C ASP A 363 -13.05 10.85 -16.82
N GLY A 364 -12.32 11.77 -16.17
CA GLY A 364 -12.87 13.03 -15.65
C GLY A 364 -13.65 12.89 -14.33
N SER A 365 -13.73 11.69 -13.75
CA SER A 365 -14.23 11.48 -12.39
C SER A 365 -13.09 11.28 -11.40
N ALA A 366 -12.00 10.65 -11.83
CA ALA A 366 -10.75 10.44 -11.09
C ALA A 366 -9.55 10.98 -11.90
N ALA A 367 -8.43 11.24 -11.22
CA ALA A 367 -7.17 11.60 -11.90
C ALA A 367 -6.66 10.41 -12.73
N GLN A 368 -6.18 10.70 -13.94
CA GLN A 368 -5.65 9.65 -14.82
C GLN A 368 -4.38 9.05 -14.22
N VAL A 369 -4.34 7.72 -14.18
CA VAL A 369 -3.20 6.96 -13.65
C VAL A 369 -2.04 7.06 -14.64
N LYS A 370 -0.95 7.70 -14.21
CA LYS A 370 0.25 7.88 -15.02
C LYS A 370 0.92 6.54 -15.33
N HIS A 371 1.55 6.43 -16.50
CA HIS A 371 2.40 5.28 -16.79
C HIS A 371 3.82 5.49 -16.25
N VAL A 372 4.35 4.53 -15.48
CA VAL A 372 5.72 4.55 -14.93
C VAL A 372 6.63 3.61 -15.73
N THR A 373 7.83 4.06 -16.08
CA THR A 373 8.80 3.21 -16.77
C THR A 373 9.35 2.12 -15.84
N GLU A 374 9.66 0.94 -16.39
CA GLU A 374 10.19 -0.20 -15.61
C GLU A 374 11.47 0.15 -14.83
N LYS A 375 12.33 1.00 -15.40
CA LYS A 375 13.53 1.47 -14.73
C LYS A 375 13.21 2.30 -13.47
N ALA A 376 12.29 3.26 -13.60
CA ALA A 376 11.83 4.07 -12.47
C ALA A 376 11.12 3.21 -11.42
N ASN A 377 10.30 2.25 -11.84
CA ASN A 377 9.62 1.33 -10.94
C ASN A 377 10.63 0.47 -10.16
N ASN A 378 11.66 -0.07 -10.82
CA ASN A 378 12.72 -0.84 -10.14
C ASN A 378 13.52 0.00 -9.15
N GLU A 379 13.79 1.27 -9.46
CA GLU A 379 14.42 2.18 -8.51
C GLU A 379 13.52 2.45 -7.29
N MET A 380 12.22 2.71 -7.50
CA MET A 380 11.25 2.87 -6.41
C MET A 380 11.11 1.59 -5.57
N ARG A 381 11.14 0.40 -6.19
CA ARG A 381 11.17 -0.90 -5.50
C ARG A 381 12.42 -1.06 -4.65
N ALA A 382 13.58 -0.64 -5.15
CA ALA A 382 14.81 -0.67 -4.40
C ALA A 382 14.76 0.23 -3.15
N TRP A 383 14.26 1.46 -3.29
CA TRP A 383 14.02 2.35 -2.14
C TRP A 383 13.00 1.78 -1.17
N SER A 384 11.91 1.20 -1.68
CA SER A 384 10.88 0.56 -0.86
C SER A 384 11.47 -0.59 -0.04
N LYS A 385 12.37 -1.41 -0.61
CA LYS A 385 13.06 -2.47 0.11
C LYS A 385 13.97 -1.95 1.22
N ILE A 386 14.71 -0.86 0.98
CA ILE A 386 15.51 -0.20 2.02
C ILE A 386 14.62 0.26 3.19
N GLN A 387 13.44 0.80 2.88
CA GLN A 387 12.45 1.13 3.91
C GLN A 387 11.89 -0.11 4.61
N ARG A 388 11.64 -1.21 3.90
CA ARG A 388 11.25 -2.50 4.52
C ARG A 388 12.29 -2.97 5.53
N MET A 389 13.58 -2.95 5.19
CA MET A 389 14.65 -3.30 6.12
C MET A 389 14.67 -2.39 7.35
N THR A 390 14.38 -1.10 7.18
CA THR A 390 14.25 -0.15 8.30
C THR A 390 13.11 -0.53 9.24
N LYS A 391 11.93 -0.87 8.69
CA LYS A 391 10.78 -1.31 9.48
C LYS A 391 11.07 -2.62 10.21
N MET A 392 11.69 -3.59 9.53
CA MET A 392 12.06 -4.88 10.15
C MET A 392 13.04 -4.68 11.31
N ALA A 393 14.02 -3.79 11.17
CA ALA A 393 14.92 -3.46 12.28
C ALA A 393 14.18 -2.88 13.51
N MET A 394 13.11 -2.10 13.28
CA MET A 394 12.27 -1.56 14.36
C MET A 394 11.41 -2.64 15.02
N ILE A 395 10.80 -3.53 14.21
CA ILE A 395 9.93 -4.62 14.68
C ILE A 395 10.72 -5.61 15.56
N GLU A 396 11.95 -5.94 15.18
CA GLU A 396 12.80 -6.87 15.95
C GLU A 396 13.38 -6.26 17.24
N GLY A 397 13.15 -4.97 17.50
CA GLY A 397 13.57 -4.27 18.71
C GLY A 397 15.05 -3.86 18.72
N LYS A 398 15.32 -2.65 19.22
CA LYS A 398 16.69 -2.10 19.27
C LYS A 398 17.64 -3.00 20.05
N GLY A 399 18.81 -3.26 19.46
CA GLY A 399 19.90 -4.00 20.09
C GLY A 399 19.78 -5.52 19.99
N SER A 400 18.75 -6.06 19.33
CA SER A 400 18.73 -7.48 18.97
C SER A 400 19.68 -7.77 17.81
N LEU A 401 20.15 -9.02 17.71
CA LEU A 401 20.98 -9.48 16.59
C LEU A 401 20.31 -9.16 15.25
N SER A 402 19.04 -9.54 15.09
CA SER A 402 18.26 -9.30 13.88
C SER A 402 18.15 -7.81 13.54
N SER A 403 17.86 -6.96 14.52
CA SER A 403 17.76 -5.50 14.32
C SER A 403 19.07 -4.91 13.81
N CYS A 404 20.20 -5.24 14.43
CA CYS A 404 21.52 -4.76 13.99
C CYS A 404 21.91 -5.28 12.60
N MET A 405 21.58 -6.54 12.28
CA MET A 405 21.85 -7.12 10.97
C MET A 405 21.02 -6.44 9.87
N TYR A 406 19.74 -6.12 10.14
CA TYR A 406 18.91 -5.34 9.22
C TYR A 406 19.39 -3.91 9.04
N GLU A 407 19.80 -3.21 10.10
CA GLU A 407 20.38 -1.87 10.00
C GLU A 407 21.66 -1.88 9.15
N TRP A 408 22.52 -2.88 9.36
CA TRP A 408 23.72 -3.06 8.57
C TRP A 408 23.41 -3.31 7.09
N ALA A 409 22.53 -4.27 6.78
CA ALA A 409 22.12 -4.58 5.42
C ALA A 409 21.42 -3.40 4.72
N LYS A 410 20.62 -2.63 5.47
CA LYS A 410 20.00 -1.39 5.01
C LYS A 410 21.06 -0.38 4.55
N ASN A 411 22.05 -0.10 5.39
CA ASN A 411 23.11 0.86 5.07
C ASN A 411 23.89 0.41 3.82
N LYS A 412 24.16 -0.88 3.69
CA LYS A 412 24.80 -1.46 2.49
C LYS A 412 23.92 -1.34 1.25
N SER A 413 22.61 -1.55 1.37
CA SER A 413 21.64 -1.40 0.29
C SER A 413 21.54 0.04 -0.19
N GLN A 414 21.42 0.99 0.75
CA GLN A 414 21.34 2.43 0.45
C GLN A 414 22.62 2.93 -0.23
N ASN A 415 23.79 2.63 0.33
CA ASN A 415 25.08 3.01 -0.28
C ASN A 415 25.23 2.44 -1.70
N SER A 416 24.79 1.20 -1.93
CA SER A 416 24.80 0.59 -3.26
C SER A 416 23.84 1.27 -4.23
N LEU A 417 22.61 1.57 -3.80
CA LEU A 417 21.61 2.21 -4.65
C LEU A 417 22.04 3.61 -5.08
N GLU A 418 22.42 4.45 -4.11
CA GLU A 418 22.89 5.81 -4.36
C GLU A 418 24.07 5.81 -5.33
N LYS A 419 25.00 4.87 -5.17
CA LYS A 419 26.15 4.74 -6.07
C LYS A 419 25.75 4.36 -7.50
N VAL A 420 24.85 3.39 -7.65
CA VAL A 420 24.40 2.91 -8.97
C VAL A 420 23.59 3.97 -9.71
N VAL A 421 22.74 4.72 -8.99
CA VAL A 421 21.90 5.79 -9.53
C VAL A 421 22.74 7.03 -9.89
N ASN A 422 23.57 7.53 -8.95
CA ASN A 422 24.24 8.82 -9.10
C ASN A 422 25.44 8.81 -10.04
N LYS A 423 26.21 7.71 -10.09
CA LYS A 423 27.42 7.66 -10.93
C LYS A 423 27.05 7.34 -12.36
N LYS A 424 27.46 8.13 -13.37
CA LYS A 424 27.21 7.78 -14.79
C LYS A 424 27.82 6.43 -15.19
N LYS A 425 29.08 6.18 -14.81
CA LYS A 425 29.84 4.95 -15.09
C LYS A 425 30.43 4.37 -13.80
N LEU A 426 30.42 3.04 -13.66
CA LEU A 426 30.98 2.32 -12.51
C LEU A 426 32.38 1.80 -12.83
N GLU A 427 33.34 2.14 -11.99
CA GLU A 427 34.74 1.68 -12.08
C GLU A 427 34.91 0.29 -11.43
N THR A 428 36.08 -0.35 -11.60
CA THR A 428 36.37 -1.66 -10.99
C THR A 428 36.21 -1.63 -9.47
N LYS A 429 36.77 -0.60 -8.81
CA LYS A 429 36.63 -0.41 -7.36
C LYS A 429 35.17 -0.30 -6.92
N ASP A 430 34.32 0.36 -7.73
CA ASP A 430 32.89 0.45 -7.43
C ASP A 430 32.21 -0.92 -7.50
N ARG A 431 32.58 -1.75 -8.48
CA ARG A 431 32.02 -3.10 -8.63
C ARG A 431 32.45 -4.02 -7.50
N ASP A 432 33.69 -3.91 -7.04
CA ASP A 432 34.19 -4.67 -5.90
C ASP A 432 33.44 -4.28 -4.61
N GLU A 433 33.26 -2.97 -4.38
CA GLU A 433 32.50 -2.50 -3.23
C GLU A 433 31.01 -2.87 -3.30
N LEU A 434 30.39 -2.81 -4.49
CA LEU A 434 29.01 -3.27 -4.70
C LEU A 434 28.87 -4.77 -4.40
N LYS A 435 29.84 -5.57 -4.83
CA LYS A 435 29.89 -7.01 -4.52
C LYS A 435 29.98 -7.23 -3.02
N GLU A 436 30.85 -6.53 -2.31
CA GLU A 436 30.96 -6.60 -0.84
C GLU A 436 29.64 -6.23 -0.15
N ASN A 437 28.98 -5.16 -0.60
CA ASN A 437 27.68 -4.74 -0.09
C ASN A 437 26.58 -5.78 -0.35
N PHE A 438 26.55 -6.39 -1.54
CA PHE A 438 25.59 -7.45 -1.86
C PHE A 438 25.86 -8.72 -1.05
N ALA A 439 27.12 -9.05 -0.80
CA ALA A 439 27.50 -10.15 0.08
C ALA A 439 26.97 -9.92 1.51
N ALA A 440 27.08 -8.70 2.04
CA ALA A 440 26.52 -8.34 3.34
C ALA A 440 24.99 -8.50 3.40
N ILE A 441 24.27 -8.10 2.34
CA ILE A 441 22.80 -8.25 2.25
C ILE A 441 22.40 -9.73 2.22
N VAL A 442 23.10 -10.55 1.44
CA VAL A 442 22.87 -12.02 1.41
C VAL A 442 23.21 -12.66 2.74
N PHE A 443 24.29 -12.24 3.39
CA PHE A 443 24.68 -12.77 4.70
C PHE A 443 23.64 -12.44 5.78
N ASN A 444 23.07 -11.22 5.76
CA ASN A 444 21.93 -10.89 6.62
C ASN A 444 20.75 -11.85 6.41
N GLN A 445 20.45 -12.21 5.16
CA GLN A 445 19.38 -13.16 4.87
C GLN A 445 19.68 -14.58 5.40
N LEU A 446 20.94 -15.03 5.32
CA LEU A 446 21.36 -16.32 5.90
C LEU A 446 21.18 -16.33 7.43
N VAL A 447 21.63 -15.28 8.12
CA VAL A 447 21.45 -15.14 9.58
C VAL A 447 19.96 -15.09 9.93
N TYR A 448 19.17 -14.33 9.18
CA TYR A 448 17.72 -14.27 9.39
C TYR A 448 17.06 -15.65 9.29
N ASN A 449 17.38 -16.42 8.24
CA ASN A 449 16.84 -17.76 8.05
C ASN A 449 17.17 -18.69 9.24
N GLU A 450 18.40 -18.64 9.77
CA GLU A 450 18.78 -19.44 10.96
C GLU A 450 18.09 -18.97 12.25
N GLN A 451 17.91 -17.66 12.44
CA GLN A 451 17.24 -17.12 13.62
C GLN A 451 15.77 -17.54 13.67
N LYS A 452 15.13 -17.67 12.50
CA LYS A 452 13.73 -18.06 12.36
C LYS A 452 13.50 -19.57 12.21
N GLY A 453 14.54 -20.34 11.91
CA GLY A 453 14.51 -21.81 11.86
C GLY A 453 14.56 -22.45 13.26
N THR A 454 14.13 -23.72 13.32
CA THR A 454 14.20 -24.57 14.53
C THR A 454 15.49 -25.37 14.63
N ASP A 455 16.37 -25.29 13.64
CA ASP A 455 17.66 -25.97 13.68
C ASP A 455 18.48 -25.48 14.88
N LEU A 456 19.01 -26.44 15.65
CA LEU A 456 19.90 -26.17 16.78
C LEU A 456 21.24 -25.62 16.30
N ASP A 457 21.66 -25.98 15.09
CA ASP A 457 22.91 -25.52 14.48
C ASP A 457 22.69 -24.18 13.76
N LYS A 458 23.19 -23.09 14.37
CA LYS A 458 23.05 -21.71 13.88
C LYS A 458 24.42 -21.06 13.58
N PRO A 459 25.24 -21.67 12.70
CA PRO A 459 26.63 -21.28 12.54
C PRO A 459 26.80 -19.86 12.00
N PHE A 460 25.97 -19.38 11.07
CA PHE A 460 26.07 -18.01 10.57
C PHE A 460 25.72 -16.99 11.66
N SER A 461 24.72 -17.28 12.47
CA SER A 461 24.31 -16.48 13.63
C SER A 461 25.40 -16.43 14.69
N GLU A 462 26.01 -17.57 15.02
CA GLU A 462 27.11 -17.66 15.99
C GLU A 462 28.33 -16.84 15.55
N MET A 463 28.63 -16.81 14.25
CA MET A 463 29.72 -16.02 13.68
C MET A 463 29.59 -14.52 13.95
N VAL A 464 28.35 -14.01 14.05
CA VAL A 464 28.06 -12.59 14.32
C VAL A 464 27.58 -12.32 15.74
N PHE A 465 27.19 -13.34 16.52
CA PHE A 465 26.57 -13.17 17.84
C PHE A 465 27.39 -12.33 18.84
N ARG A 466 28.73 -12.33 18.71
CA ARG A 466 29.62 -11.51 19.57
C ARG A 466 30.04 -10.17 18.96
N LYS A 467 29.63 -9.91 17.73
CA LYS A 467 30.16 -8.84 16.86
C LYS A 467 29.07 -7.97 16.22
N TYR A 468 27.80 -8.37 16.34
CA TYR A 468 26.68 -7.76 15.62
C TYR A 468 26.45 -6.28 15.96
N ASN A 469 26.87 -5.85 17.15
CA ASN A 469 26.79 -4.45 17.57
C ASN A 469 28.00 -3.60 17.12
N LYS A 470 28.93 -4.15 16.33
CA LYS A 470 30.15 -3.47 15.85
C LYS A 470 30.17 -3.43 14.32
N PRO A 471 29.76 -2.30 13.70
CA PRO A 471 29.68 -2.17 12.25
C PRO A 471 30.98 -2.53 11.50
N ALA A 472 32.14 -2.16 12.05
CA ALA A 472 33.44 -2.47 11.43
C ALA A 472 33.74 -3.99 11.40
N GLU A 473 33.31 -4.74 12.42
CA GLU A 473 33.50 -6.19 12.45
C GLU A 473 32.52 -6.90 11.50
N LEU A 474 31.29 -6.38 11.37
CA LEU A 474 30.32 -6.84 10.37
C LEU A 474 30.84 -6.59 8.94
N ASP A 475 31.37 -5.40 8.67
CA ASP A 475 32.00 -5.07 7.38
C ASP A 475 33.14 -6.02 7.02
N GLU A 476 33.94 -6.42 8.01
CA GLU A 476 34.98 -7.42 7.81
C GLU A 476 34.41 -8.80 7.43
N ILE A 477 33.30 -9.21 8.06
CA ILE A 477 32.61 -10.46 7.74
C ILE A 477 32.04 -10.41 6.32
N GLY A 478 31.37 -9.31 5.93
CA GLY A 478 30.84 -9.11 4.59
C GLY A 478 31.93 -9.20 3.51
N ARG A 479 33.09 -8.57 3.74
CA ARG A 479 34.24 -8.66 2.82
C ARG A 479 34.79 -10.07 2.67
N LYS A 480 34.92 -10.82 3.77
CA LYS A 480 35.37 -12.21 3.73
C LYS A 480 34.37 -13.10 3.01
N PHE A 481 33.09 -12.91 3.30
CA PHE A 481 32.01 -13.64 2.65
C PHE A 481 32.00 -13.38 1.14
N ALA A 482 32.17 -12.13 0.71
CA ALA A 482 32.33 -11.75 -0.69
C ALA A 482 33.52 -12.44 -1.38
N ALA A 483 34.59 -12.72 -0.63
CA ALA A 483 35.81 -13.36 -1.14
C ALA A 483 35.70 -14.90 -1.21
N THR A 484 34.66 -15.51 -0.65
CA THR A 484 34.49 -16.97 -0.73
C THR A 484 34.25 -17.42 -2.18
N PRO A 485 34.92 -18.49 -2.65
CA PRO A 485 34.67 -19.08 -3.96
C PRO A 485 33.20 -19.41 -4.19
N THR A 486 32.52 -19.91 -3.15
CA THR A 486 31.11 -20.30 -3.21
C THR A 486 30.20 -19.10 -3.48
N PHE A 487 30.36 -17.98 -2.75
CA PHE A 487 29.61 -16.76 -3.01
C PHE A 487 29.94 -16.18 -4.39
N GLU A 488 31.22 -16.13 -4.74
CA GLU A 488 31.68 -15.56 -6.01
C GLU A 488 31.07 -16.27 -7.23
N ALA A 489 30.95 -17.60 -7.18
CA ALA A 489 30.33 -18.38 -8.24
C ALA A 489 28.84 -18.02 -8.42
N VAL A 490 28.09 -17.94 -7.32
CA VAL A 490 26.67 -17.60 -7.31
C VAL A 490 26.46 -16.14 -7.76
N TYR A 491 27.27 -15.22 -7.25
CA TYR A 491 27.24 -13.80 -7.62
C TYR A 491 27.53 -13.58 -9.11
N LYS A 492 28.59 -14.19 -9.64
CA LYS A 492 28.95 -14.09 -11.07
C LYS A 492 27.85 -14.64 -11.97
N LYS A 493 27.21 -15.75 -11.58
CA LYS A 493 26.09 -16.33 -12.31
C LYS A 493 24.92 -15.34 -12.42
N TYR A 494 24.57 -14.65 -11.34
CA TYR A 494 23.51 -13.63 -11.33
C TYR A 494 23.88 -12.39 -12.17
N MET A 495 25.11 -11.90 -12.03
CA MET A 495 25.63 -10.71 -12.72
C MET A 495 26.01 -10.96 -14.20
N LYS A 496 25.85 -12.20 -14.71
CA LYS A 496 26.17 -12.55 -16.08
C LYS A 496 25.16 -11.92 -17.06
N GLY A 497 25.70 -11.25 -18.09
CA GLY A 497 24.93 -10.69 -19.20
C GLY A 497 24.11 -9.45 -18.84
N GLY A 498 23.77 -8.67 -19.86
CA GLY A 498 23.01 -7.42 -19.72
C GLY A 498 23.81 -6.27 -19.11
N ASN A 499 23.11 -5.19 -18.78
CA ASN A 499 23.69 -4.01 -18.16
C ASN A 499 23.93 -4.26 -16.65
N TYR A 500 25.18 -4.13 -16.21
CA TYR A 500 25.57 -4.34 -14.82
C TYR A 500 24.81 -3.43 -13.84
N LYS A 501 24.58 -2.16 -14.19
CA LYS A 501 23.81 -1.24 -13.33
C LYS A 501 22.38 -1.69 -13.14
N ASP A 502 21.73 -2.09 -14.23
CA ASP A 502 20.33 -2.53 -14.18
C ASP A 502 20.22 -3.83 -13.34
N LYS A 503 21.20 -4.73 -13.44
CA LYS A 503 21.31 -5.92 -12.58
C LYS A 503 21.48 -5.57 -11.10
N CYS A 504 22.26 -4.53 -10.78
CA CYS A 504 22.41 -4.02 -9.42
C CYS A 504 21.09 -3.44 -8.88
N ILE A 505 20.37 -2.63 -9.68
CA ILE A 505 19.07 -2.09 -9.28
C ILE A 505 18.07 -3.23 -9.08
N ARG A 506 18.02 -4.20 -9.99
CA ARG A 506 17.15 -5.39 -9.86
C ARG A 506 17.48 -6.23 -8.64
N PHE A 507 18.76 -6.41 -8.30
CA PHE A 507 19.17 -7.08 -7.06
C PHE A 507 18.59 -6.37 -5.83
N LEU A 508 18.65 -5.04 -5.84
CA LEU A 508 18.11 -4.20 -4.78
C LEU A 508 16.57 -4.10 -4.83
N ALA A 509 15.90 -4.49 -5.91
CA ALA A 509 14.46 -4.39 -6.08
C ALA A 509 13.68 -5.71 -5.87
N GLU A 510 14.21 -6.85 -6.33
CA GLU A 510 13.48 -8.12 -6.51
C GLU A 510 13.78 -9.21 -5.45
N ASP A 511 14.18 -8.84 -4.23
CA ASP A 511 14.52 -9.78 -3.14
C ASP A 511 15.48 -10.93 -3.54
N VAL A 512 16.39 -10.66 -4.47
CA VAL A 512 17.34 -11.64 -5.05
C VAL A 512 18.22 -12.30 -3.98
N GLU A 513 18.51 -11.61 -2.88
CA GLU A 513 19.23 -12.14 -1.73
C GLU A 513 18.59 -13.39 -1.13
N LYS A 514 17.24 -13.52 -1.16
CA LYS A 514 16.53 -14.72 -0.70
C LYS A 514 16.88 -15.91 -1.58
N GLN A 515 16.91 -15.70 -2.90
CA GLN A 515 17.28 -16.74 -3.87
C GLN A 515 18.75 -17.15 -3.74
N LEU A 516 19.65 -16.17 -3.61
CA LEU A 516 21.08 -16.47 -3.45
C LEU A 516 21.35 -17.17 -2.11
N ALA A 517 20.70 -16.75 -1.03
CA ALA A 517 20.82 -17.40 0.27
C ALA A 517 20.37 -18.88 0.20
N LEU A 518 19.25 -19.18 -0.47
CA LEU A 518 18.80 -20.56 -0.69
C LEU A 518 19.81 -21.38 -1.50
N GLU A 519 20.36 -20.84 -2.60
CA GLU A 519 21.40 -21.51 -3.39
C GLU A 519 22.67 -21.78 -2.55
N LEU A 520 23.02 -20.88 -1.64
CA LEU A 520 24.17 -21.01 -0.75
C LEU A 520 23.96 -22.03 0.38
N VAL A 521 22.75 -22.13 0.94
CA VAL A 521 22.41 -23.15 1.95
C VAL A 521 22.56 -24.57 1.38
N SER A 522 22.29 -24.77 0.08
CA SER A 522 22.54 -26.08 -0.57
C SER A 522 24.02 -26.49 -0.61
N LYS A 523 24.93 -25.54 -0.35
CA LYS A 523 26.39 -25.70 -0.29
C LYS A 523 26.93 -25.30 1.09
N LYS A 524 26.11 -25.44 2.15
CA LYS A 524 26.40 -24.93 3.50
C LYS A 524 27.75 -25.40 4.03
N ASP A 525 28.10 -26.68 3.86
CA ASP A 525 29.34 -27.25 4.42
C ASP A 525 30.60 -26.63 3.80
N ASP A 526 30.64 -26.51 2.47
CA ASP A 526 31.75 -25.87 1.74
C ASP A 526 31.87 -24.40 2.13
N LEU A 527 30.73 -23.68 2.15
CA LEU A 527 30.68 -22.27 2.50
C LEU A 527 31.13 -22.02 3.95
N LEU A 528 30.72 -22.88 4.88
CA LEU A 528 31.10 -22.77 6.28
C LEU A 528 32.59 -23.06 6.48
N ALA A 529 33.13 -24.07 5.82
CA ALA A 529 34.56 -24.37 5.83
C ALA A 529 35.39 -23.19 5.27
N GLU A 530 34.97 -22.61 4.14
CA GLU A 530 35.60 -21.43 3.54
C GLU A 530 35.57 -20.23 4.49
N MET A 531 34.43 -19.97 5.14
CA MET A 531 34.25 -18.88 6.09
C MET A 531 35.06 -19.05 7.37
N LEU A 532 35.16 -20.28 7.90
CA LEU A 532 36.00 -20.61 9.05
C LEU A 532 37.48 -20.44 8.72
N GLN A 533 37.92 -20.90 7.54
CA GLN A 533 39.30 -20.72 7.07
C GLN A 533 39.65 -19.23 6.89
N ALA A 534 38.74 -18.45 6.29
CA ALA A 534 38.90 -16.99 6.15
C ALA A 534 38.98 -16.27 7.51
N ASN A 535 38.32 -16.79 8.54
CA ASN A 535 38.39 -16.26 9.90
C ASN A 535 39.63 -16.71 10.69
N MET A 536 40.11 -17.95 10.51
CA MET A 536 41.32 -18.45 11.17
C MET A 536 42.61 -17.75 10.69
N ASN A 537 42.67 -17.36 9.42
CA ASN A 537 43.84 -16.68 8.85
C ASN A 537 44.09 -15.27 9.44
N LEU A 538 43.11 -14.67 10.12
CA LEU A 538 43.29 -13.40 10.85
C LEU A 538 43.91 -13.54 12.23
N SER A 539 43.61 -14.62 12.96
CA SER A 539 44.23 -14.89 14.25
C SER A 539 45.74 -15.10 14.08
N ARG A 540 46.15 -15.67 12.94
CA ARG A 540 47.56 -15.78 12.56
C ARG A 540 48.13 -14.45 12.03
N SER A 541 47.43 -13.69 11.19
CA SER A 541 47.98 -12.43 10.65
C SER A 541 48.16 -11.33 11.71
N LYS A 542 47.25 -11.21 12.70
CA LYS A 542 47.44 -10.32 13.86
C LYS A 542 48.63 -10.75 14.74
N SER A 543 48.85 -12.05 14.91
CA SER A 543 50.00 -12.57 15.67
C SER A 543 51.35 -12.35 14.97
N VAL A 544 51.37 -12.30 13.63
CA VAL A 544 52.58 -12.02 12.83
C VAL A 544 52.85 -10.51 12.72
N ALA A 545 51.80 -9.67 12.65
CA ALA A 545 51.95 -8.21 12.67
C ALA A 545 52.47 -7.69 14.02
N LEU A 546 52.03 -8.28 15.14
CA LEU A 546 52.58 -7.99 16.47
C LEU A 546 54.05 -8.42 16.61
N ARG A 547 54.45 -9.57 16.04
CA ARG A 547 55.85 -10.03 16.09
C ARG A 547 56.82 -9.25 15.17
N ARG A 548 56.33 -8.60 14.11
CA ARG A 548 57.15 -7.76 13.24
C ARG A 548 57.41 -6.36 13.80
N ASN A 549 56.54 -5.84 14.68
CA ASN A 549 56.74 -4.53 15.29
C ASN A 549 57.72 -4.56 16.48
N ASP A 550 57.94 -5.72 17.10
CA ASP A 550 58.92 -5.88 18.18
C ASP A 550 60.37 -6.10 17.70
N THR A 551 60.61 -6.23 16.39
CA THR A 551 61.95 -6.52 15.84
C THR A 551 62.66 -5.33 15.20
N ILE A 552 62.08 -4.12 15.20
CA ILE A 552 62.77 -2.92 14.71
C ILE A 552 62.57 -1.77 15.69
N LYS A 553 63.42 -1.71 16.71
CA LYS A 553 64.07 -0.51 17.26
C LYS A 553 64.97 -0.88 18.44
N LYS A 554 66.29 -0.93 18.20
CA LYS A 554 67.27 -0.42 19.16
C LYS A 554 67.55 1.03 18.76
N PRO A 555 67.76 1.95 19.72
CA PRO A 555 69.14 2.17 20.18
C PRO A 555 69.30 2.40 21.70
N ASP A 556 70.36 1.78 22.21
CA ASP A 556 71.44 2.37 23.01
C ASP A 556 71.16 3.49 24.03
N LYS A 557 71.29 3.19 25.35
CA LYS A 557 72.37 3.71 26.24
C LYS A 557 72.07 3.52 27.75
N SER A 558 73.19 3.39 28.47
CA SER A 558 73.47 3.66 29.89
C SER A 558 72.97 2.72 31.01
N LYS A 559 73.94 1.94 31.51
CA LYS A 559 74.40 1.89 32.91
C LYS A 559 73.46 2.44 33.99
N ASN A 560 73.04 1.57 34.92
CA ASN A 560 73.50 1.65 36.31
C ASN A 560 73.09 0.43 37.15
N ASN A 561 73.98 0.09 38.08
CA ASN A 561 73.83 -0.82 39.22
C ASN A 561 72.47 -0.63 39.93
N THR A 562 71.87 -1.61 40.62
CA THR A 562 72.43 -2.23 41.85
C THR A 562 71.53 -3.39 42.30
N LYS A 563 72.18 -4.46 42.78
CA LYS A 563 71.74 -5.47 43.76
C LYS A 563 70.49 -5.10 44.58
N ASN A 564 69.54 -6.03 44.77
CA ASN A 564 69.57 -6.98 45.89
C ASN A 564 68.28 -7.82 46.01
N LYS A 565 68.52 -9.11 46.31
CA LYS A 565 67.80 -10.03 47.21
C LYS A 565 66.35 -10.43 46.86
N SER A 566 66.11 -11.72 46.56
CA SER A 566 66.03 -12.86 47.51
C SER A 566 64.70 -12.80 48.26
N LYS A 567 63.79 -13.79 48.19
CA LYS A 567 63.90 -15.25 48.38
C LYS A 567 62.63 -15.88 47.78
N ASN A 568 62.72 -17.04 47.13
CA ASN A 568 62.32 -18.36 47.66
C ASN A 568 60.91 -18.35 48.29
N ASN A 569 60.00 -19.29 48.00
CA ASN A 569 60.27 -20.72 48.03
C ASN A 569 59.08 -21.56 47.52
N THR A 570 59.43 -22.63 46.81
CA THR A 570 58.89 -24.01 46.92
C THR A 570 57.44 -24.41 46.53
N LYS A 571 57.44 -25.41 45.62
CA LYS A 571 56.86 -26.77 45.74
C LYS A 571 55.36 -26.97 45.48
N LYS A 572 55.03 -27.66 44.38
CA LYS A 572 54.82 -29.14 44.26
C LYS A 572 54.24 -29.40 42.85
N ASN A 573 54.93 -30.13 41.96
CA ASN A 573 54.81 -31.59 41.73
C ASN A 573 53.39 -32.13 41.98
N SER A 574 52.72 -32.76 41.01
CA SER A 574 53.18 -34.00 40.37
C SER A 574 52.35 -34.36 39.12
N LYS A 575 53.03 -34.98 38.16
CA LYS A 575 52.47 -35.84 37.11
C LYS A 575 51.88 -37.10 37.74
N ASN A 576 50.87 -37.72 37.11
CA ASN A 576 51.00 -39.11 36.70
C ASN A 576 50.00 -39.55 35.61
N ASN A 577 50.56 -40.41 34.75
CA ASN A 577 49.97 -41.17 33.64
C ASN A 577 48.96 -42.25 34.09
N SER A 578 48.12 -42.69 33.14
CA SER A 578 47.89 -44.10 32.76
C SER A 578 46.70 -44.17 31.78
N LYS A 579 46.89 -44.48 30.48
CA LYS A 579 46.92 -45.81 29.82
C LYS A 579 45.59 -46.61 29.81
N ASN A 580 45.12 -46.81 28.57
CA ASN A 580 44.68 -48.06 27.90
C ASN A 580 43.28 -48.70 28.07
N ASN A 581 42.66 -48.90 26.89
CA ASN A 581 42.14 -50.15 26.28
C ASN A 581 40.61 -50.46 26.18
N ASN A 582 40.19 -50.54 24.91
CA ASN A 582 39.39 -51.57 24.20
C ASN A 582 37.95 -51.98 24.60
N SER A 583 37.03 -51.87 23.61
CA SER A 583 36.22 -52.98 23.03
C SER A 583 35.53 -52.50 21.72
N LYS A 584 35.89 -53.04 20.54
CA LYS A 584 35.19 -54.04 19.68
C LYS A 584 33.68 -53.79 19.44
N LYS A 585 33.19 -53.45 18.22
CA LYS A 585 33.01 -54.19 16.93
C LYS A 585 31.68 -54.98 16.81
N SER A 586 30.80 -54.53 15.90
CA SER A 586 29.98 -55.28 14.92
C SER A 586 29.45 -54.21 13.93
N ALA A 587 29.58 -54.21 12.60
CA ALA A 587 29.58 -55.20 11.52
C ALA A 587 28.25 -55.95 11.34
N LEU A 588 27.38 -55.41 10.46
CA LEU A 588 26.87 -56.18 9.33
C LEU A 588 26.31 -55.25 8.23
N GLU A 589 26.79 -55.44 7.02
CA GLU A 589 26.37 -54.77 5.79
C GLU A 589 25.88 -55.87 4.82
N ARG A 590 24.83 -55.55 4.05
CA ARG A 590 24.48 -56.01 2.69
C ARG A 590 23.49 -57.17 2.42
N GLN A 591 22.42 -56.74 1.72
CA GLN A 591 21.87 -57.21 0.43
C GLN A 591 20.90 -58.40 0.37
N THR A 592 19.67 -58.14 -0.10
CA THR A 592 19.06 -58.59 -1.40
C THR A 592 17.57 -58.18 -1.45
N THR A 593 17.15 -57.21 -2.29
CA THR A 593 16.58 -57.29 -3.66
C THR A 593 15.08 -57.60 -3.78
N VAL A 594 14.36 -56.63 -4.40
CA VAL A 594 13.37 -56.79 -5.50
C VAL A 594 12.03 -57.51 -5.23
N ALA A 595 10.97 -56.71 -5.07
CA ALA A 595 9.60 -56.82 -5.62
C ALA A 595 8.80 -55.74 -4.82
N GLU A 596 8.06 -54.79 -5.38
CA GLU A 596 6.98 -54.99 -6.32
C GLU A 596 6.61 -53.61 -6.92
N LYS A 597 6.84 -53.48 -8.22
CA LYS A 597 6.22 -52.46 -9.07
C LYS A 597 4.82 -53.00 -9.38
N GLU A 598 3.79 -52.47 -8.74
CA GLU A 598 2.42 -52.51 -9.27
C GLU A 598 1.54 -51.51 -8.53
N ARG A 599 1.29 -50.35 -9.16
CA ARG A 599 0.00 -49.63 -9.21
C ARG A 599 0.20 -48.23 -9.80
N VAL A 600 0.36 -48.21 -11.13
CA VAL A 600 -0.16 -47.12 -11.96
C VAL A 600 -1.22 -47.76 -12.83
N ARG A 601 -2.51 -47.44 -12.57
CA ARG A 601 -3.58 -47.21 -13.57
C ARG A 601 -4.95 -47.28 -12.92
N SER A 602 -5.86 -46.49 -13.50
CA SER A 602 -7.30 -46.37 -13.23
C SER A 602 -7.60 -45.31 -12.15
N GLN A 603 -8.35 -44.21 -12.39
CA GLN A 603 -9.29 -43.88 -13.45
C GLN A 603 -9.36 -42.37 -13.68
N SER A 604 -9.30 -41.96 -14.94
CA SER A 604 -9.89 -40.73 -15.47
C SER A 604 -11.18 -41.11 -16.20
N ILE A 605 -12.35 -40.75 -15.71
CA ILE A 605 -13.59 -40.71 -16.50
C ILE A 605 -14.47 -39.56 -15.97
N MET A 606 -14.53 -38.48 -16.73
CA MET A 606 -15.73 -37.64 -16.91
C MET A 606 -16.62 -38.34 -17.96
N PRO A 607 -17.97 -38.17 -18.00
CA PRO A 607 -18.60 -36.85 -18.18
C PRO A 607 -20.01 -36.61 -17.57
N SER A 608 -20.32 -35.34 -17.30
CA SER A 608 -21.58 -34.61 -17.61
C SER A 608 -21.33 -33.13 -17.36
#